data_AF-C1MLB8-F1
#
_entry.id   AF-C1MLB8-F1
#
_cell.length_a   1.000
_cell.length_b   1.000
_cell.length_c   1.000
_cell.angle_alpha   90.00
_cell.angle_beta   90.00
_cell.angle_gamma   90.00
#
_symmetry.space_group_name_H-M   'P 1'
#
loop_
_entity.id
_entity.type
_entity.pdbx_description
1 polymer ?
#
loop_
_entity_poly.entity_id
_entity_poly.type
_entity_poly.pdbx_seq_one_letter_code
_entity_poly.pdbx_strand_id
1 'polypeptide(L)'
;MICKSEEERDRSILLEQTAHFGGDEFTSSQHVAADEFQPQVQLSFQTRESAVTIQHSKTRQSSRAGASDEHFFPDEIETPIDIPARLRFARYRGLKSFRSSLWDTNEQLPVDYERIFTFKNFKRATLLASTEARSQASSGLGIGTFVKLIIRGIPSVAARGLLAGPSWSGWCGGAGPFVISTLMQHESKLTVMHYGITKTPSCDFPLRSKTPLWFHIGFRRERASPIFSSDGIGDKHKFERFLQHGRPSIASVFGPVVYPPAPVLAFSEKSFASGMPAQLVLSGSVREAAPNRVILKRIVITGVPHKTHKSKAVVRQMFFNPEDVLWFKPLELWTKYGMRGKIKDAVGTHGSMKCQFNGVIQQRDTVCASLYKRVFPKFL
;
A
#
# COMPACT_ATOMS: atom_id res chain seq x y z
N MET A 1 9.21 -48.15 19.74
CA MET A 1 8.92 -48.19 18.29
C MET A 1 9.23 -46.82 17.69
N ILE A 2 10.28 -46.78 16.86
CA ILE A 2 10.56 -45.87 15.72
C ILE A 2 10.84 -44.38 16.10
N CYS A 3 12.10 -44.00 16.34
CA CYS A 3 13.14 -43.45 15.41
C CYS A 3 12.85 -41.98 15.01
N LYS A 4 13.56 -40.93 15.47
CA LYS A 4 14.97 -40.51 15.26
C LYS A 4 15.45 -40.61 13.80
N SER A 5 15.39 -39.50 13.06
CA SER A 5 16.33 -39.10 11.99
C SER A 5 15.86 -37.81 11.30
N GLU A 6 16.80 -36.91 10.95
CA GLU A 6 16.81 -35.96 9.81
C GLU A 6 17.38 -34.56 10.15
N GLU A 7 18.60 -34.49 10.69
CA GLU A 7 19.34 -33.20 10.82
C GLU A 7 20.80 -33.25 10.33
N GLU A 8 21.23 -34.29 9.61
CA GLU A 8 22.67 -34.48 9.26
C GLU A 8 22.97 -34.65 7.76
N ARG A 9 22.15 -34.14 6.84
CA ARG A 9 22.36 -34.40 5.39
C ARG A 9 22.81 -33.27 4.46
N ASP A 10 23.00 -32.03 4.94
CA ASP A 10 23.23 -30.89 4.01
C ASP A 10 24.60 -30.18 4.15
N ARG A 11 25.67 -30.87 4.57
CA ARG A 11 27.00 -30.25 4.75
C ARG A 11 28.17 -30.86 3.97
N SER A 12 27.93 -31.65 2.93
CA SER A 12 29.03 -32.28 2.18
C SER A 12 28.82 -32.31 0.67
N ILE A 13 28.61 -31.15 0.02
CA ILE A 13 28.76 -31.06 -1.44
C ILE A 13 29.38 -29.70 -1.82
N LEU A 14 30.55 -29.79 -2.48
CA LEU A 14 31.29 -28.77 -3.24
C LEU A 14 32.41 -27.98 -2.55
N LEU A 15 33.53 -28.68 -2.34
CA LEU A 15 34.88 -28.10 -2.42
C LEU A 15 35.81 -29.20 -2.95
N GLU A 16 36.09 -29.18 -4.25
CA GLU A 16 37.32 -29.68 -4.89
C GLU A 16 37.18 -29.59 -6.40
N GLN A 17 38.07 -28.82 -7.04
CA GLN A 17 38.75 -29.20 -8.29
C GLN A 17 39.76 -28.10 -8.67
N THR A 18 41.04 -28.42 -8.49
CA THR A 18 42.17 -27.71 -9.08
C THR A 18 42.87 -28.60 -10.12
N ALA A 19 43.06 -28.00 -11.31
CA ALA A 19 44.14 -28.15 -12.28
C ALA A 19 44.50 -29.52 -12.90
N HIS A 20 44.35 -29.60 -14.23
CA HIS A 20 45.26 -30.35 -15.10
C HIS A 20 45.67 -29.52 -16.31
N PHE A 21 46.97 -29.62 -16.63
CA PHE A 21 47.77 -28.89 -17.59
C PHE A 21 47.85 -29.63 -18.94
N GLY A 22 47.99 -28.87 -20.03
CA GLY A 22 48.38 -29.28 -21.38
C GLY A 22 47.98 -28.13 -22.32
N GLY A 23 48.85 -27.44 -23.04
CA GLY A 23 50.15 -27.77 -23.59
C GLY A 23 50.00 -27.85 -25.11
N ASP A 24 50.12 -26.72 -25.81
CA ASP A 24 50.52 -26.67 -27.23
C ASP A 24 51.00 -25.26 -27.60
N GLU A 25 52.19 -25.22 -28.20
CA GLU A 25 52.88 -24.05 -28.74
C GLU A 25 52.41 -23.74 -30.16
N PHE A 26 52.24 -22.46 -30.50
CA PHE A 26 52.58 -21.98 -31.86
C PHE A 26 52.95 -20.49 -31.82
N THR A 27 54.16 -20.21 -32.29
CA THR A 27 54.77 -18.88 -32.41
C THR A 27 54.33 -18.17 -33.69
N SER A 28 54.02 -16.86 -33.62
CA SER A 28 54.56 -15.88 -34.57
C SER A 28 54.38 -14.44 -34.08
N SER A 29 55.51 -13.75 -34.05
CA SER A 29 55.77 -12.34 -33.80
C SER A 29 54.97 -11.34 -34.64
N GLN A 30 54.51 -10.24 -34.02
CA GLN A 30 54.58 -8.89 -34.60
C GLN A 30 54.45 -7.80 -33.51
N HIS A 31 55.31 -6.81 -33.62
CA HIS A 31 55.49 -5.68 -32.70
C HIS A 31 54.61 -4.48 -33.12
N VAL A 32 54.01 -3.84 -32.10
CA VAL A 32 53.70 -2.40 -31.95
C VAL A 32 52.59 -1.76 -32.81
N ALA A 33 51.48 -1.41 -32.16
CA ALA A 33 50.90 -0.06 -32.23
C ALA A 33 50.17 0.23 -30.91
N ALA A 34 50.50 1.35 -30.28
CA ALA A 34 49.88 1.83 -29.06
C ALA A 34 48.43 2.23 -29.33
N ASP A 35 47.50 1.75 -28.50
CA ASP A 35 46.13 2.26 -28.48
C ASP A 35 45.77 2.66 -27.05
N GLU A 36 45.18 3.85 -26.96
CA GLU A 36 45.07 4.65 -25.76
C GLU A 36 44.19 4.00 -24.68
N PHE A 37 44.75 3.87 -23.48
CA PHE A 37 44.02 3.48 -22.28
C PHE A 37 43.13 4.67 -21.84
N GLN A 38 41.85 4.66 -22.19
CA GLN A 38 40.88 5.57 -21.61
C GLN A 38 40.72 5.27 -20.11
N PRO A 39 40.89 6.25 -19.20
CA PRO A 39 40.65 6.01 -17.79
C PRO A 39 39.15 5.86 -17.55
N GLN A 40 38.76 4.77 -16.89
CA GLN A 40 37.42 4.62 -16.34
C GLN A 40 37.10 5.82 -15.45
N VAL A 41 36.04 6.55 -15.80
CA VAL A 41 35.52 7.68 -15.03
C VAL A 41 35.09 7.20 -13.66
N GLN A 42 35.95 7.44 -12.67
CA GLN A 42 35.64 7.30 -11.26
C GLN A 42 34.64 8.41 -10.93
N LEU A 43 33.33 8.13 -11.07
CA LEU A 43 32.28 9.07 -10.68
C LEU A 43 32.50 9.47 -9.22
N SER A 44 32.81 10.75 -9.01
CA SER A 44 33.06 11.28 -7.67
C SER A 44 31.79 11.10 -6.81
N PHE A 45 31.99 10.87 -5.51
CA PHE A 45 30.90 10.74 -4.54
C PHE A 45 29.93 11.94 -4.59
N GLN A 46 30.44 13.14 -4.90
CA GLN A 46 29.64 14.36 -5.08
C GLN A 46 28.65 14.26 -6.26
N THR A 47 29.02 13.60 -7.37
CA THR A 47 28.12 13.40 -8.52
C THR A 47 26.99 12.42 -8.18
N ARG A 48 27.25 11.40 -7.35
CA ARG A 48 26.23 10.45 -6.87
C ARG A 48 25.21 11.11 -5.95
N GLU A 49 25.66 11.93 -4.99
CA GLU A 49 24.76 12.67 -4.09
C GLU A 49 23.89 13.69 -4.85
N SER A 50 24.48 14.37 -5.83
CA SER A 50 23.78 15.30 -6.71
C SER A 50 22.69 14.58 -7.53
N ALA A 51 23.01 13.40 -8.09
CA ALA A 51 22.05 12.59 -8.84
C ALA A 51 20.88 12.09 -7.98
N VAL A 52 21.15 11.61 -6.76
CA VAL A 52 20.12 11.18 -5.80
C VAL A 52 19.21 12.36 -5.42
N THR A 53 19.77 13.55 -5.21
CA THR A 53 19.00 14.75 -4.88
C THR A 53 18.10 15.19 -6.04
N ILE A 54 18.60 15.15 -7.28
CA ILE A 54 17.83 15.47 -8.50
C ILE A 54 16.72 14.44 -8.74
N GLN A 55 16.95 13.15 -8.50
CA GLN A 55 15.91 12.12 -8.61
C GLN A 55 14.80 12.32 -7.57
N HIS A 56 15.16 12.65 -6.32
CA HIS A 56 14.18 12.97 -5.28
C HIS A 56 13.37 14.23 -5.59
N SER A 57 14.00 15.28 -6.14
CA SER A 57 13.28 16.52 -6.50
C SER A 57 12.30 16.31 -7.65
N LYS A 58 12.69 15.57 -8.69
CA LYS A 58 11.80 15.18 -9.80
C LYS A 58 10.64 14.32 -9.32
N THR A 59 10.90 13.33 -8.46
CA THR A 59 9.86 12.47 -7.87
C THR A 59 8.89 13.26 -6.99
N ARG A 60 9.38 14.28 -6.28
CA ARG A 60 8.53 15.19 -5.50
C ARG A 60 7.64 16.04 -6.39
N GLN A 61 8.19 16.64 -7.45
CA GLN A 61 7.42 17.44 -8.39
C GLN A 61 6.32 16.62 -9.06
N SER A 62 6.65 15.41 -9.52
CA SER A 62 5.64 14.51 -10.12
C SER A 62 4.58 14.05 -9.12
N SER A 63 4.96 13.77 -7.86
CA SER A 63 3.99 13.43 -6.81
C SER A 63 3.08 14.60 -6.45
N ARG A 64 3.59 15.84 -6.47
CA ARG A 64 2.83 17.06 -6.23
C ARG A 64 1.87 17.32 -7.38
N ALA A 65 2.34 17.27 -8.62
CA ALA A 65 1.50 17.37 -9.80
C ALA A 65 0.37 16.34 -9.74
N GLY A 66 0.69 15.06 -9.50
CA GLY A 66 -0.33 14.02 -9.37
C GLY A 66 -1.31 14.20 -8.21
N ALA A 67 -0.91 14.84 -7.11
CA ALA A 67 -1.81 15.14 -6.01
C ALA A 67 -2.73 16.34 -6.33
N SER A 68 -2.20 17.36 -7.01
CA SER A 68 -2.98 18.48 -7.53
C SER A 68 -3.99 18.01 -8.58
N ASP A 69 -3.57 17.18 -9.53
CA ASP A 69 -4.45 16.61 -10.55
C ASP A 69 -5.56 15.77 -9.93
N GLU A 70 -5.25 14.97 -8.91
CA GLU A 70 -6.26 14.20 -8.18
C GLU A 70 -7.28 15.09 -7.44
N HIS A 71 -6.88 16.28 -7.01
CA HIS A 71 -7.77 17.26 -6.40
C HIS A 71 -8.75 17.87 -7.43
N PHE A 72 -8.29 18.18 -8.64
CA PHE A 72 -9.13 18.70 -9.72
C PHE A 72 -9.97 17.62 -10.41
N PHE A 73 -9.40 16.41 -10.59
CA PHE A 73 -9.94 15.30 -11.36
C PHE A 73 -9.94 14.01 -10.51
N PRO A 74 -10.86 13.87 -9.54
CA PRO A 74 -10.82 12.80 -8.56
C PRO A 74 -11.10 11.42 -9.20
N ASP A 75 -10.13 10.52 -9.06
CA ASP A 75 -10.13 9.15 -9.60
C ASP A 75 -10.26 9.02 -11.13
N GLU A 76 -10.14 10.12 -11.89
CA GLU A 76 -10.21 10.07 -13.35
C GLU A 76 -9.03 9.27 -13.93
N ILE A 77 -9.33 8.44 -14.93
CA ILE A 77 -8.35 7.64 -15.67
C ILE A 77 -8.75 7.65 -17.14
N GLU A 78 -7.77 7.92 -18.00
CA GLU A 78 -7.90 7.76 -19.44
C GLU A 78 -7.90 6.28 -19.83
N THR A 79 -8.78 5.89 -20.75
CA THR A 79 -8.75 4.54 -21.29
C THR A 79 -7.54 4.37 -22.20
N PRO A 80 -6.76 3.29 -22.05
CA PRO A 80 -5.67 3.02 -22.97
C PRO A 80 -6.22 2.66 -24.35
N ILE A 81 -5.55 3.15 -25.40
CA ILE A 81 -5.90 2.83 -26.80
C ILE A 81 -5.38 1.43 -27.14
N ASP A 82 -4.19 1.08 -26.66
CA ASP A 82 -3.48 -0.14 -27.04
C ASP A 82 -4.08 -1.42 -26.45
N ILE A 83 -4.81 -1.30 -25.33
CA ILE A 83 -5.35 -2.44 -24.59
C ILE A 83 -6.87 -2.31 -24.50
N PRO A 84 -7.65 -3.32 -24.93
CA PRO A 84 -9.10 -3.32 -24.77
C PRO A 84 -9.52 -3.01 -23.34
N ALA A 85 -10.48 -2.08 -23.17
CA ALA A 85 -10.88 -1.59 -21.86
C ALA A 85 -11.46 -2.72 -20.99
N ARG A 86 -12.14 -3.70 -21.60
CA ARG A 86 -12.64 -4.89 -20.88
C ARG A 86 -11.52 -5.68 -20.21
N LEU A 87 -10.34 -5.78 -20.84
CA LEU A 87 -9.18 -6.49 -20.29
C LEU A 87 -8.49 -5.64 -19.23
N ARG A 88 -8.27 -4.35 -19.52
CA ARG A 88 -7.66 -3.41 -18.58
C ARG A 88 -8.44 -3.30 -17.27
N PHE A 89 -9.77 -3.31 -17.36
CA PHE A 89 -10.67 -3.15 -16.22
C PHE A 89 -11.43 -4.42 -15.86
N ALA A 90 -10.94 -5.60 -16.24
CA ALA A 90 -11.61 -6.88 -15.99
C ALA A 90 -11.94 -7.14 -14.50
N ARG A 91 -11.09 -6.65 -13.59
CA ARG A 91 -11.28 -6.77 -12.13
C ARG A 91 -12.20 -5.71 -11.52
N TYR A 92 -12.74 -4.81 -12.34
CA TYR A 92 -13.62 -3.75 -11.89
C TYR A 92 -15.08 -4.10 -12.21
N ARG A 93 -15.98 -3.63 -11.36
CA ARG A 93 -17.43 -3.69 -11.60
C ARG A 93 -18.09 -2.34 -11.41
N GLY A 94 -19.20 -2.13 -12.12
CA GLY A 94 -20.09 -1.01 -11.87
C GLY A 94 -20.91 -1.23 -10.60
N LEU A 95 -21.18 -0.14 -9.89
CA LEU A 95 -22.16 -0.14 -8.80
C LEU A 95 -23.20 0.92 -9.12
N LYS A 96 -24.48 0.58 -8.95
CA LYS A 96 -25.59 1.53 -9.11
C LYS A 96 -25.52 2.65 -8.06
N SER A 97 -25.15 2.29 -6.83
CA SER A 97 -24.96 3.23 -5.74
C SER A 97 -23.87 2.74 -4.81
N PHE A 98 -22.89 3.61 -4.55
CA PHE A 98 -21.82 3.31 -3.62
C PHE A 98 -22.33 3.09 -2.18
N ARG A 99 -23.49 3.64 -1.81
CA ARG A 99 -24.03 3.48 -0.44
C ARG A 99 -24.89 2.24 -0.30
N SER A 100 -25.77 1.97 -1.27
CA SER A 100 -26.81 0.93 -1.11
C SER A 100 -26.52 -0.38 -1.84
N SER A 101 -25.64 -0.39 -2.85
CA SER A 101 -25.32 -1.64 -3.56
C SER A 101 -24.48 -2.55 -2.65
N LEU A 102 -24.83 -3.83 -2.57
CA LEU A 102 -24.11 -4.79 -1.73
C LEU A 102 -22.72 -5.09 -2.32
N TRP A 103 -21.76 -5.38 -1.45
CA TRP A 103 -20.45 -5.90 -1.84
C TRP A 103 -20.08 -7.02 -0.89
N ASP A 104 -19.88 -8.23 -1.43
CA ASP A 104 -19.54 -9.39 -0.61
C ASP A 104 -18.12 -9.25 -0.01
N THR A 105 -18.01 -9.44 1.30
CA THR A 105 -16.75 -9.34 2.05
C THR A 105 -15.85 -10.54 1.83
N ASN A 106 -16.36 -11.65 1.30
CA ASN A 106 -15.58 -12.87 1.09
C ASN A 106 -15.23 -13.11 -0.39
N GLU A 107 -15.63 -12.20 -1.26
CA GLU A 107 -15.33 -12.27 -2.69
C GLU A 107 -13.88 -11.85 -2.99
N GLN A 108 -13.18 -12.67 -3.79
CA GLN A 108 -11.83 -12.41 -4.31
C GLN A 108 -10.79 -12.07 -3.22
N LEU A 109 -10.79 -12.80 -2.11
CA LEU A 109 -9.81 -12.63 -1.05
C LEU A 109 -8.40 -13.06 -1.51
N PRO A 110 -7.34 -12.32 -1.15
CA PRO A 110 -5.95 -12.76 -1.36
C PRO A 110 -5.61 -13.98 -0.49
N VAL A 111 -4.63 -14.78 -0.90
CA VAL A 111 -4.10 -15.93 -0.13
C VAL A 111 -3.66 -15.50 1.28
N ASP A 112 -3.12 -14.30 1.41
CA ASP A 112 -2.71 -13.68 2.67
C ASP A 112 -3.84 -13.65 3.73
N TYR A 113 -5.10 -13.56 3.30
CA TYR A 113 -6.26 -13.49 4.20
C TYR A 113 -6.60 -14.85 4.84
N GLU A 114 -6.02 -15.95 4.38
CA GLU A 114 -6.19 -17.27 5.02
C GLU A 114 -5.40 -17.38 6.32
N ARG A 115 -4.31 -16.62 6.45
CA ARG A 115 -3.34 -16.71 7.57
C ARG A 115 -3.65 -15.76 8.72
N ILE A 116 -4.57 -14.82 8.51
CA ILE A 116 -4.88 -13.77 9.48
C ILE A 116 -5.98 -14.18 10.46
N PHE A 117 -5.88 -13.67 11.67
CA PHE A 117 -6.88 -13.87 12.70
C PHE A 117 -8.06 -12.89 12.55
N THR A 118 -9.28 -13.41 12.65
CA THR A 118 -10.51 -12.63 12.55
C THR A 118 -11.27 -12.62 13.88
N PHE A 119 -11.71 -11.45 14.33
CA PHE A 119 -12.58 -11.34 15.50
C PHE A 119 -14.06 -11.40 15.08
N LYS A 120 -14.88 -12.14 15.82
CA LYS A 120 -16.35 -12.04 15.69
C LYS A 120 -16.86 -10.67 16.16
N ASN A 121 -16.33 -10.18 17.28
CA ASN A 121 -16.63 -8.86 17.83
C ASN A 121 -15.38 -8.29 18.52
N PHE A 122 -14.71 -7.36 17.86
CA PHE A 122 -13.47 -6.76 18.36
C PHE A 122 -13.67 -5.94 19.64
N LYS A 123 -14.79 -5.24 19.78
CA LYS A 123 -15.10 -4.43 20.99
C LYS A 123 -15.25 -5.33 22.23
N ARG A 124 -15.97 -6.45 22.09
CA ARG A 124 -16.12 -7.43 23.17
C ARG A 124 -14.77 -8.08 23.52
N ALA A 125 -13.98 -8.46 22.51
CA ALA A 125 -12.64 -9.03 22.73
C ALA A 125 -11.73 -8.04 23.47
N THR A 126 -11.79 -6.76 23.12
CA THR A 126 -11.05 -5.68 23.80
C THR A 126 -11.42 -5.60 25.28
N LEU A 127 -12.72 -5.59 25.59
CA LEU A 127 -13.20 -5.53 26.96
C LEU A 127 -12.72 -6.75 27.77
N LEU A 128 -12.88 -7.95 27.23
CA LEU A 128 -12.46 -9.19 27.90
C LEU A 128 -10.95 -9.23 28.16
N ALA A 129 -10.14 -8.91 27.15
CA ALA A 129 -8.69 -8.88 27.27
C ALA A 129 -8.24 -7.85 28.33
N SER A 130 -8.89 -6.68 28.38
CA SER A 130 -8.60 -5.65 29.37
C SER A 130 -9.01 -6.05 30.80
N THR A 131 -10.13 -6.75 30.97
CA THR A 131 -10.57 -7.25 32.28
C THR A 131 -9.67 -8.37 32.78
N GLU A 132 -9.26 -9.27 31.89
CA GLU A 132 -8.33 -10.36 32.20
C GLU A 132 -6.97 -9.77 32.63
N ALA A 133 -6.43 -8.82 31.87
CA ALA A 133 -5.17 -8.16 32.21
C ALA A 133 -5.23 -7.47 33.58
N ARG A 134 -6.35 -6.82 33.93
CA ARG A 134 -6.55 -6.21 35.26
C ARG A 134 -6.61 -7.26 36.38
N SER A 135 -7.30 -8.37 36.15
CA SER A 135 -7.38 -9.45 37.14
C SER A 135 -6.00 -10.09 37.39
N GLN A 136 -5.23 -10.33 36.33
CA GLN A 136 -3.87 -10.86 36.41
C GLN A 136 -2.93 -9.88 37.12
N ALA A 137 -3.08 -8.58 36.87
CA ALA A 137 -2.32 -7.55 37.56
C ALA A 137 -2.61 -7.52 39.07
N SER A 138 -3.85 -7.74 39.50
CA SER A 138 -4.20 -7.81 40.93
C SER A 138 -3.67 -9.04 41.64
N SER A 139 -3.51 -10.17 40.94
CA SER A 139 -2.93 -11.41 41.49
C SER A 139 -1.39 -11.46 41.43
N GLY A 140 -0.77 -10.52 40.72
CA GLY A 140 0.64 -10.56 40.38
C GLY A 140 1.56 -9.87 41.39
N LEU A 141 2.81 -9.68 40.97
CA LEU A 141 3.80 -8.89 41.71
C LEU A 141 3.34 -7.43 41.82
N GLY A 142 3.51 -6.85 43.01
CA GLY A 142 3.18 -5.45 43.26
C GLY A 142 4.02 -4.48 42.42
N ILE A 143 3.42 -3.35 42.04
CA ILE A 143 4.09 -2.26 41.31
C ILE A 143 5.27 -1.74 42.14
N GLY A 144 6.43 -1.56 41.50
CA GLY A 144 7.65 -1.07 42.15
C GLY A 144 8.61 -2.17 42.66
N THR A 145 8.27 -3.44 42.48
CA THR A 145 9.13 -4.56 42.85
C THR A 145 10.30 -4.71 41.87
N PHE A 146 11.53 -4.84 42.38
CA PHE A 146 12.68 -5.20 41.55
C PHE A 146 12.62 -6.69 41.19
N VAL A 147 12.64 -6.98 39.90
CA VAL A 147 12.48 -8.34 39.38
C VAL A 147 13.65 -8.72 38.47
N LYS A 148 14.06 -9.99 38.53
CA LYS A 148 14.98 -10.59 37.56
C LYS A 148 14.16 -11.39 36.55
N LEU A 149 14.12 -10.92 35.30
CA LEU A 149 13.41 -11.60 34.21
C LEU A 149 14.37 -12.50 33.42
N ILE A 150 14.01 -13.78 33.30
CA ILE A 150 14.75 -14.76 32.49
C ILE A 150 13.94 -15.05 31.23
N ILE A 151 14.33 -14.43 30.12
CA ILE A 151 13.67 -14.61 28.82
C ILE A 151 14.44 -15.65 28.02
N ARG A 152 13.76 -16.74 27.63
CA ARG A 152 14.34 -17.80 26.80
C ARG A 152 14.16 -17.51 25.32
N GLY A 153 15.09 -17.98 24.49
CA GLY A 153 14.95 -17.96 23.03
C GLY A 153 15.23 -16.61 22.35
N ILE A 154 15.99 -15.72 22.99
CA ILE A 154 16.45 -14.48 22.33
C ILE A 154 17.56 -14.82 21.34
N PRO A 155 17.41 -14.51 20.03
CA PRO A 155 18.47 -14.71 19.06
C PRO A 155 19.72 -13.90 19.43
N SER A 156 20.91 -14.50 19.29
CA SER A 156 22.17 -13.87 19.69
C SER A 156 22.45 -12.54 18.98
N VAL A 157 21.92 -12.37 17.76
CA VAL A 157 21.97 -11.11 16.99
C VAL A 157 21.15 -10.00 17.67
N ALA A 158 19.94 -10.31 18.14
CA ALA A 158 19.10 -9.35 18.85
C ALA A 158 19.71 -8.96 20.21
N ALA A 159 20.26 -9.94 20.93
CA ALA A 159 20.93 -9.70 22.21
C ALA A 159 22.16 -8.77 22.06
N ARG A 160 23.01 -8.98 21.04
CA ARG A 160 24.16 -8.12 20.75
C ARG A 160 23.74 -6.70 20.33
N GLY A 161 22.71 -6.58 19.50
CA GLY A 161 22.18 -5.27 19.07
C GLY A 161 21.58 -4.46 20.23
N LEU A 162 21.03 -5.13 21.24
CA LEU A 162 20.48 -4.51 22.45
C LEU A 162 21.55 -4.02 23.44
N LEU A 163 22.63 -4.79 23.61
CA LEU A 163 23.61 -4.56 24.67
C LEU A 163 24.87 -3.83 24.22
N ALA A 164 25.25 -3.96 22.94
CA ALA A 164 26.54 -3.50 22.42
C ALA A 164 26.46 -2.81 21.05
N GLY A 165 25.25 -2.43 20.59
CA GLY A 165 25.05 -1.69 19.35
C GLY A 165 25.51 -0.22 19.46
N PRO A 166 25.80 0.47 18.34
CA PRO A 166 26.12 1.90 18.34
C PRO A 166 25.00 2.73 19.01
N SER A 167 25.34 3.92 19.50
CA SER A 167 24.36 4.92 19.95
C SER A 167 23.30 5.11 18.86
N TRP A 168 22.03 5.23 19.28
CA TRP A 168 20.84 5.24 18.42
C TRP A 168 21.01 6.16 17.21
N SER A 169 21.35 5.59 16.05
CA SER A 169 21.56 6.33 14.81
C SER A 169 20.48 6.05 13.76
N GLY A 170 19.43 5.30 14.12
CA GLY A 170 18.31 4.98 13.23
C GLY A 170 17.19 4.18 13.91
N TRP A 171 16.24 3.72 13.12
CA TRP A 171 15.06 2.98 13.59
C TRP A 171 15.31 1.49 13.86
N CYS A 172 16.45 0.96 13.41
CA CYS A 172 16.84 -0.45 13.50
C CYS A 172 18.03 -0.61 14.45
N GLY A 173 17.78 -0.71 15.76
CA GLY A 173 18.75 -1.21 16.74
C GLY A 173 19.87 -0.24 17.13
N GLY A 174 20.08 -0.12 18.43
CA GLY A 174 21.17 0.59 19.07
C GLY A 174 21.08 0.41 20.58
N ALA A 175 22.16 0.69 21.30
CA ALA A 175 22.16 0.67 22.77
C ALA A 175 21.26 1.79 23.30
N GLY A 176 20.00 1.45 23.60
CA GLY A 176 18.97 2.36 24.09
C GLY A 176 18.24 1.78 25.30
N PRO A 177 17.39 2.56 25.99
CA PRO A 177 16.66 2.09 27.15
C PRO A 177 15.75 0.91 26.79
N PHE A 178 15.82 -0.16 27.58
CA PHE A 178 15.00 -1.35 27.38
C PHE A 178 13.68 -1.23 28.16
N VAL A 179 12.56 -1.27 27.43
CA VAL A 179 11.22 -1.28 28.01
C VAL A 179 10.58 -2.61 27.67
N ILE A 180 10.18 -3.35 28.70
CA ILE A 180 9.47 -4.62 28.57
C ILE A 180 8.00 -4.36 28.91
N SER A 181 7.11 -4.88 28.07
CA SER A 181 5.67 -4.87 28.32
C SER A 181 5.11 -6.28 28.17
N THR A 182 4.15 -6.64 29.01
CA THR A 182 3.37 -7.87 28.88
C THR A 182 2.30 -7.69 27.80
N LEU A 183 2.04 -8.75 27.06
CA LEU A 183 1.02 -8.75 26.00
C LEU A 183 -0.35 -9.14 26.54
N MET A 184 -1.39 -8.51 26.03
CA MET A 184 -2.76 -8.91 26.31
C MET A 184 -3.17 -10.15 25.50
N GLN A 185 -4.30 -10.74 25.86
CA GLN A 185 -4.84 -11.91 25.16
C GLN A 185 -5.01 -11.63 23.66
N HIS A 186 -4.43 -12.50 22.82
CA HIS A 186 -4.48 -12.42 21.35
C HIS A 186 -3.70 -11.26 20.69
N GLU A 187 -2.92 -10.49 21.44
CA GLU A 187 -2.10 -9.40 20.90
C GLU A 187 -0.92 -9.91 20.03
N SER A 188 -0.55 -11.18 20.17
CA SER A 188 0.46 -11.84 19.32
C SER A 188 -0.07 -12.26 17.94
N LYS A 189 -1.40 -12.27 17.75
CA LYS A 189 -2.00 -12.74 16.49
C LYS A 189 -1.92 -11.65 15.43
N LEU A 190 -1.72 -12.06 14.18
CA LEU A 190 -1.65 -11.16 13.02
C LEU A 190 -3.05 -10.92 12.44
N THR A 191 -3.38 -9.69 12.09
CA THR A 191 -4.67 -9.32 11.48
C THR A 191 -4.55 -8.08 10.57
N VAL A 192 -5.68 -7.62 10.04
CA VAL A 192 -5.77 -6.32 9.38
C VAL A 192 -6.22 -5.30 10.42
N MET A 193 -5.31 -4.41 10.78
CA MET A 193 -5.51 -3.33 11.72
C MET A 193 -5.95 -2.06 10.99
N HIS A 194 -6.90 -1.34 11.60
CA HIS A 194 -7.39 -0.05 11.14
C HIS A 194 -7.06 1.03 12.16
N TYR A 195 -6.41 2.07 11.68
CA TYR A 195 -6.00 3.23 12.48
C TYR A 195 -6.75 4.46 11.99
N GLY A 196 -7.35 5.20 12.91
CA GLY A 196 -7.96 6.50 12.62
C GLY A 196 -6.87 7.54 12.66
N ILE A 197 -6.54 8.11 11.51
CA ILE A 197 -5.37 8.95 11.31
C ILE A 197 -5.74 10.32 10.76
N THR A 198 -4.91 11.30 11.11
CA THR A 198 -4.90 12.64 10.53
C THR A 198 -3.48 12.94 10.07
N LYS A 199 -3.38 13.62 8.93
CA LYS A 199 -2.09 14.08 8.41
C LYS A 199 -1.57 15.20 9.30
N THR A 200 -0.32 15.10 9.73
CA THR A 200 0.30 16.12 10.57
C THR A 200 0.56 17.40 9.75
N PRO A 201 0.30 18.61 10.29
CA PRO A 201 0.56 19.86 9.58
C PRO A 201 2.02 20.06 9.16
N SER A 202 2.97 19.43 9.87
CA SER A 202 4.41 19.45 9.53
C SER A 202 4.75 18.71 8.23
N CYS A 203 3.80 17.97 7.65
CA CYS A 203 4.00 17.20 6.43
C CYS A 203 3.41 17.92 5.20
N ASP A 204 4.21 18.74 4.54
CA ASP A 204 3.77 19.49 3.35
C ASP A 204 3.66 18.62 2.08
N PHE A 205 4.42 17.54 2.01
CA PHE A 205 4.44 16.70 0.82
C PHE A 205 3.19 15.81 0.72
N PRO A 206 2.72 15.50 -0.50
CA PRO A 206 1.60 14.60 -0.70
C PRO A 206 2.00 13.19 -0.27
N LEU A 207 1.21 12.58 0.61
CA LEU A 207 1.47 11.23 1.10
C LEU A 207 0.62 10.24 0.31
N ARG A 208 1.27 9.46 -0.55
CA ARG A 208 0.60 8.46 -1.38
C ARG A 208 0.27 7.20 -0.58
N SER A 209 -0.92 6.64 -0.80
CA SER A 209 -1.27 5.29 -0.33
C SER A 209 -0.27 4.25 -0.83
N LYS A 210 0.00 3.23 0.00
CA LYS A 210 0.98 2.16 -0.23
C LYS A 210 2.45 2.59 -0.20
N THR A 211 2.73 3.81 0.27
CA THR A 211 4.11 4.22 0.57
C THR A 211 4.51 3.56 1.88
N PRO A 212 5.65 2.85 1.97
CA PRO A 212 6.09 2.24 3.21
C PRO A 212 6.36 3.32 4.26
N LEU A 213 5.76 3.16 5.44
CA LEU A 213 5.92 4.04 6.60
C LEU A 213 6.30 3.22 7.82
N TRP A 214 6.93 3.89 8.76
CA TRP A 214 7.28 3.33 10.05
C TRP A 214 6.23 3.74 11.09
N PHE A 215 5.48 2.77 11.60
CA PHE A 215 4.39 2.95 12.56
C PHE A 215 4.87 2.71 13.98
N HIS A 216 4.63 3.69 14.87
CA HIS A 216 4.63 3.51 16.32
C HIS A 216 3.19 3.34 16.76
N ILE A 217 2.85 2.16 17.29
CA ILE A 217 1.51 1.81 17.74
C ILE A 217 1.62 1.43 19.22
N GLY A 218 1.38 2.38 20.11
CA GLY A 218 1.72 2.22 21.54
C GLY A 218 3.21 1.88 21.72
N PHE A 219 3.51 0.68 22.23
CA PHE A 219 4.88 0.17 22.40
C PHE A 219 5.45 -0.54 21.18
N ARG A 220 4.62 -0.81 20.15
CA ARG A 220 5.03 -1.57 18.96
C ARG A 220 5.56 -0.66 17.87
N ARG A 221 6.49 -1.22 17.09
CA ARG A 221 7.21 -0.55 16.02
C ARG A 221 7.22 -1.44 14.80
N GLU A 222 6.55 -1.00 13.75
CA GLU A 222 6.30 -1.83 12.58
C GLU A 222 6.50 -1.05 11.29
N ARG A 223 7.12 -1.69 10.30
CA ARG A 223 7.20 -1.15 8.96
C ARG A 223 6.02 -1.66 8.17
N ALA A 224 5.18 -0.77 7.64
CA ALA A 224 4.01 -1.17 6.88
C ALA A 224 3.68 -0.20 5.74
N SER A 225 3.04 -0.73 4.70
CA SER A 225 2.51 0.07 3.58
C SER A 225 1.00 0.27 3.75
N PRO A 226 0.55 1.39 4.33
CA PRO A 226 -0.86 1.59 4.63
C PRO A 226 -1.67 1.86 3.37
N ILE A 227 -2.92 1.43 3.42
CA ILE A 227 -3.95 1.88 2.50
C ILE A 227 -4.81 2.92 3.19
N PHE A 228 -4.90 4.12 2.60
CA PHE A 228 -5.79 5.15 3.08
C PHE A 228 -7.19 4.98 2.50
N SER A 229 -8.19 5.21 3.35
CA SER A 229 -9.59 5.14 3.00
C SER A 229 -10.39 6.19 3.75
N SER A 230 -11.52 6.61 3.16
CA SER A 230 -12.43 7.56 3.79
C SER A 230 -13.07 6.97 5.06
N ASP A 231 -13.10 7.74 6.14
CA ASP A 231 -13.87 7.39 7.33
C ASP A 231 -15.34 7.79 7.13
N GLY A 232 -16.21 6.81 6.92
CA GLY A 232 -17.63 7.02 6.63
C GLY A 232 -18.47 5.93 7.27
N ILE A 233 -19.76 6.20 7.47
CA ILE A 233 -20.68 5.34 8.23
C ILE A 233 -21.08 4.06 7.46
N GLY A 234 -20.89 4.03 6.14
CA GLY A 234 -21.23 2.89 5.30
C GLY A 234 -20.30 1.68 5.49
N ASP A 235 -20.73 0.54 4.95
CA ASP A 235 -19.98 -0.73 4.87
C ASP A 235 -18.78 -0.67 3.91
N LYS A 236 -18.92 0.14 2.85
CA LYS A 236 -17.89 0.35 1.82
C LYS A 236 -17.18 1.68 2.06
N HIS A 237 -15.86 1.63 2.00
CA HIS A 237 -15.00 2.79 2.19
C HIS A 237 -14.26 3.11 0.90
N LYS A 238 -14.25 4.39 0.51
CA LYS A 238 -13.55 4.82 -0.70
C LYS A 238 -12.05 4.82 -0.43
N PHE A 239 -11.29 4.16 -1.29
CA PHE A 239 -9.83 4.23 -1.31
C PHE A 239 -9.38 5.65 -1.68
N GLU A 240 -8.42 6.19 -0.94
CA GLU A 240 -7.82 7.49 -1.22
C GLU A 240 -6.40 7.27 -1.77
N ARG A 241 -6.10 7.81 -2.95
CA ARG A 241 -4.76 7.71 -3.55
C ARG A 241 -3.71 8.49 -2.76
N PHE A 242 -4.12 9.62 -2.19
CA PHE A 242 -3.32 10.48 -1.33
C PHE A 242 -4.07 10.80 -0.06
N LEU A 243 -3.36 10.85 1.06
CA LEU A 243 -3.89 11.30 2.33
C LEU A 243 -4.14 12.82 2.27
N GLN A 244 -5.38 13.21 2.51
CA GLN A 244 -5.82 14.61 2.49
C GLN A 244 -5.40 15.34 3.77
N HIS A 245 -5.05 16.62 3.65
CA HIS A 245 -4.73 17.46 4.81
C HIS A 245 -6.00 17.84 5.59
N GLY A 246 -5.90 17.88 6.92
CA GLY A 246 -7.00 18.33 7.80
C GLY A 246 -8.21 17.40 7.90
N ARG A 247 -8.29 16.34 7.11
CA ARG A 247 -9.39 15.37 7.11
C ARG A 247 -8.99 14.08 7.83
N PRO A 248 -9.82 13.53 8.72
CA PRO A 248 -9.61 12.20 9.27
C PRO A 248 -9.83 11.13 8.19
N SER A 249 -8.88 10.22 8.07
CA SER A 249 -8.96 9.05 7.20
C SER A 249 -8.58 7.80 7.98
N ILE A 250 -8.86 6.62 7.42
CA ILE A 250 -8.48 5.34 8.01
C ILE A 250 -7.27 4.77 7.26
N ALA A 251 -6.19 4.47 7.98
CA ALA A 251 -5.08 3.67 7.49
C ALA A 251 -5.32 2.20 7.81
N SER A 252 -5.25 1.35 6.79
CA SER A 252 -5.41 -0.10 6.92
C SER A 252 -4.11 -0.81 6.60
N VAL A 253 -3.66 -1.67 7.51
CA VAL A 253 -2.32 -2.28 7.52
C VAL A 253 -2.43 -3.72 8.02
N PHE A 254 -1.60 -4.62 7.52
CA PHE A 254 -1.35 -5.90 8.20
C PHE A 254 -0.42 -5.68 9.39
N GLY A 255 -0.85 -6.13 10.56
CA GLY A 255 -0.08 -6.01 11.80
C GLY A 255 -0.64 -6.89 12.91
N PRO A 256 0.13 -7.14 13.97
CA PRO A 256 -0.38 -7.78 15.16
C PRO A 256 -1.54 -6.98 15.75
N VAL A 257 -2.44 -7.69 16.42
CA VAL A 257 -3.58 -7.07 17.09
C VAL A 257 -3.08 -6.09 18.14
N VAL A 258 -3.61 -4.87 18.14
CA VAL A 258 -3.43 -3.93 19.25
C VAL A 258 -4.80 -3.46 19.71
N TYR A 259 -5.05 -3.48 21.00
CA TYR A 259 -6.32 -3.04 21.57
C TYR A 259 -6.33 -1.51 21.79
N PRO A 260 -7.47 -0.84 21.51
CA PRO A 260 -7.64 0.56 21.87
C PRO A 260 -7.81 0.71 23.40
N PRO A 261 -7.42 1.86 23.99
CA PRO A 261 -6.89 3.06 23.35
C PRO A 261 -5.36 3.00 23.21
N ALA A 262 -4.85 2.97 21.97
CA ALA A 262 -3.43 3.07 21.69
C ALA A 262 -3.19 4.19 20.66
N PRO A 263 -2.27 5.14 20.93
CA PRO A 263 -1.91 6.15 19.96
C PRO A 263 -1.10 5.53 18.82
N VAL A 264 -1.26 6.11 17.63
CA VAL A 264 -0.56 5.70 16.41
C VAL A 264 0.17 6.91 15.83
N LEU A 265 1.47 6.78 15.63
CA LEU A 265 2.29 7.76 14.92
C LEU A 265 2.91 7.06 13.72
N ALA A 266 3.02 7.73 12.58
CA ALA A 266 3.82 7.19 11.49
C ALA A 266 4.83 8.20 10.94
N PHE A 267 6.01 7.65 10.64
CA PHE A 267 7.16 8.39 10.20
C PHE A 267 7.53 7.98 8.77
N SER A 268 7.91 8.96 7.95
CA SER A 268 8.54 8.69 6.66
C SER A 268 10.04 8.57 6.87
N GLU A 269 10.60 7.53 6.26
CA GLU A 269 12.04 7.38 6.11
C GLU A 269 12.50 8.30 4.97
N LYS A 270 13.50 9.13 5.24
CA LYS A 270 14.21 9.90 4.22
C LYS A 270 15.69 9.61 4.41
N SER A 271 16.31 8.98 3.43
CA SER A 271 17.75 8.80 3.42
C SER A 271 18.40 10.09 2.93
N PHE A 272 19.14 10.77 3.79
CA PHE A 272 20.04 11.87 3.42
C PHE A 272 21.48 11.45 3.66
N ALA A 273 22.43 12.09 2.97
CA ALA A 273 23.87 11.87 3.18
C ALA A 273 24.32 12.15 4.63
N SER A 274 23.59 12.99 5.37
CA SER A 274 23.82 13.33 6.78
C SER A 274 23.08 12.45 7.80
N GLY A 275 22.34 11.42 7.35
CA GLY A 275 21.60 10.48 8.21
C GLY A 275 20.18 10.20 7.74
N MET A 276 19.42 9.44 8.54
CA MET A 276 18.00 9.12 8.29
C MET A 276 17.06 9.85 9.27
N PRO A 277 16.79 11.16 9.10
CA PRO A 277 15.82 11.87 9.91
C PRO A 277 14.41 11.33 9.65
N ALA A 278 13.79 10.82 10.70
CA ALA A 278 12.39 10.38 10.70
C ALA A 278 11.47 11.61 10.84
N GLN A 279 10.76 11.96 9.76
CA GLN A 279 9.76 13.03 9.82
C GLN A 279 8.40 12.44 10.21
N LEU A 280 7.75 13.01 11.22
CA LEU A 280 6.36 12.68 11.56
C LEU A 280 5.45 13.09 10.41
N VAL A 281 4.67 12.14 9.90
CA VAL A 281 3.80 12.33 8.73
C VAL A 281 2.32 12.32 9.11
N LEU A 282 1.96 11.43 10.02
CA LEU A 282 0.59 11.25 10.46
C LEU A 282 0.55 10.86 11.94
N SER A 283 -0.56 11.21 12.57
CA SER A 283 -0.87 10.90 13.96
C SER A 283 -2.30 10.39 14.05
N GLY A 284 -2.60 9.56 15.03
CA GLY A 284 -3.90 8.92 15.14
C GLY A 284 -4.03 8.01 16.33
N SER A 285 -5.04 7.15 16.27
CA SER A 285 -5.31 6.14 17.29
C SER A 285 -5.81 4.84 16.66
N VAL A 286 -5.63 3.75 17.38
CA VAL A 286 -6.17 2.45 17.00
C VAL A 286 -7.70 2.48 17.03
N ARG A 287 -8.34 1.99 15.96
CA ARG A 287 -9.80 1.94 15.83
C ARG A 287 -10.33 0.52 15.99
N GLU A 288 -9.97 -0.37 15.07
CA GLU A 288 -10.52 -1.71 15.01
C GLU A 288 -9.57 -2.70 14.32
N ALA A 289 -9.73 -3.99 14.65
CA ALA A 289 -9.12 -5.10 13.92
C ALA A 289 -10.21 -5.84 13.13
N ALA A 290 -10.31 -5.58 11.83
CA ALA A 290 -11.49 -5.95 11.04
C ALA A 290 -11.15 -6.26 9.57
N PRO A 291 -10.68 -7.48 9.24
CA PRO A 291 -10.32 -7.83 7.86
C PRO A 291 -11.51 -7.80 6.89
N ASN A 292 -12.75 -7.85 7.41
CA ASN A 292 -13.98 -7.72 6.65
C ASN A 292 -14.25 -6.30 6.12
N ARG A 293 -13.53 -5.26 6.59
CA ARG A 293 -13.71 -3.87 6.11
C ARG A 293 -13.46 -3.78 4.61
N VAL A 294 -14.46 -3.32 3.85
CA VAL A 294 -14.39 -3.27 2.38
C VAL A 294 -13.84 -1.93 1.92
N ILE A 295 -12.63 -1.94 1.35
CA ILE A 295 -11.99 -0.76 0.77
C ILE A 295 -12.06 -0.85 -0.76
N LEU A 296 -12.75 0.11 -1.39
CA LEU A 296 -12.98 0.12 -2.83
C LEU A 296 -12.21 1.25 -3.52
N LYS A 297 -11.36 0.87 -4.47
CA LYS A 297 -10.76 1.81 -5.43
C LYS A 297 -11.76 2.11 -6.54
N ARG A 298 -12.18 3.37 -6.57
CA ARG A 298 -12.93 3.94 -7.69
C ARG A 298 -11.96 4.30 -8.81
N ILE A 299 -12.42 4.14 -10.05
CA ILE A 299 -11.89 4.81 -11.22
C ILE A 299 -13.07 5.44 -11.96
N VAL A 300 -12.84 6.61 -12.54
CA VAL A 300 -13.82 7.30 -13.36
C VAL A 300 -13.28 7.33 -14.77
N ILE A 301 -14.01 6.72 -15.69
CA ILE A 301 -13.72 6.81 -17.12
C ILE A 301 -14.58 7.93 -17.69
N THR A 302 -13.96 8.83 -18.44
CA THR A 302 -14.62 10.00 -19.03
C THR A 302 -14.84 9.82 -20.53
N GLY A 303 -15.82 10.53 -21.07
CA GLY A 303 -16.15 10.57 -22.48
C GLY A 303 -16.81 11.88 -22.86
N VAL A 304 -16.70 12.25 -24.13
CA VAL A 304 -17.17 13.53 -24.64
C VAL A 304 -18.40 13.34 -25.51
N PRO A 305 -19.53 14.02 -25.24
CA PRO A 305 -20.67 14.07 -26.14
C PRO A 305 -20.30 14.74 -27.46
N HIS A 306 -20.64 14.10 -28.57
CA HIS A 306 -20.41 14.65 -29.90
C HIS A 306 -21.69 15.15 -30.56
N LYS A 307 -22.66 14.24 -30.76
CA LYS A 307 -23.96 14.57 -31.32
C LYS A 307 -24.98 14.47 -30.21
N THR A 308 -25.64 15.57 -29.89
CA THR A 308 -26.67 15.62 -28.85
C THR A 308 -28.03 15.94 -29.49
N HIS A 309 -29.08 15.29 -29.00
CA HIS A 309 -30.45 15.56 -29.42
C HIS A 309 -31.41 15.24 -28.26
N LYS A 310 -31.99 16.30 -27.66
CA LYS A 310 -32.80 16.21 -26.45
C LYS A 310 -32.04 15.41 -25.37
N SER A 311 -32.59 14.28 -24.93
CA SER A 311 -31.98 13.41 -23.92
C SER A 311 -31.08 12.29 -24.47
N LYS A 312 -30.86 12.25 -25.78
CA LYS A 312 -29.99 11.27 -26.44
C LYS A 312 -28.68 11.93 -26.83
N ALA A 313 -27.56 11.23 -26.66
CA ALA A 313 -26.27 11.67 -27.17
C ALA A 313 -25.45 10.52 -27.74
N VAL A 314 -24.60 10.82 -28.70
CA VAL A 314 -23.50 9.94 -29.12
C VAL A 314 -22.25 10.41 -28.39
N VAL A 315 -21.68 9.54 -27.55
CA VAL A 315 -20.48 9.79 -26.76
C VAL A 315 -19.29 9.11 -27.43
N ARG A 316 -18.14 9.78 -27.45
CA ARG A 316 -16.87 9.26 -27.99
C ARG A 316 -15.74 9.41 -26.97
N GLN A 317 -14.59 8.79 -27.25
CA GLN A 317 -13.38 8.85 -26.41
C GLN A 317 -13.52 8.24 -25.00
N MET A 318 -14.64 7.58 -24.70
CA MET A 318 -14.76 6.76 -23.49
C MET A 318 -14.16 5.37 -23.70
N PHE A 319 -14.44 4.77 -24.87
CA PHE A 319 -13.92 3.49 -25.30
C PHE A 319 -13.45 3.62 -26.76
N PHE A 320 -12.55 2.73 -27.17
CA PHE A 320 -12.01 2.71 -28.53
C PHE A 320 -12.49 1.50 -29.36
N ASN A 321 -13.01 0.46 -28.69
CA ASN A 321 -13.56 -0.74 -29.34
C ASN A 321 -15.08 -0.87 -29.12
N PRO A 322 -15.85 -1.35 -30.11
CA PRO A 322 -17.29 -1.56 -29.96
C PRO A 322 -17.62 -2.69 -28.98
N GLU A 323 -16.78 -3.71 -28.89
CA GLU A 323 -16.93 -4.81 -27.93
C GLU A 323 -16.83 -4.33 -26.48
N ASP A 324 -15.96 -3.35 -26.21
CA ASP A 324 -15.83 -2.77 -24.88
C ASP A 324 -17.11 -2.01 -24.49
N VAL A 325 -17.74 -1.30 -25.43
CA VAL A 325 -19.04 -0.64 -25.20
C VAL A 325 -20.12 -1.67 -24.84
N LEU A 326 -20.16 -2.81 -25.53
CA LEU A 326 -21.13 -3.87 -25.25
C LEU A 326 -20.88 -4.53 -23.90
N TRP A 327 -19.61 -4.79 -23.54
CA TRP A 327 -19.21 -5.32 -22.23
C TRP A 327 -19.67 -4.40 -21.09
N PHE A 328 -19.47 -3.10 -21.25
CA PHE A 328 -19.82 -2.09 -20.26
C PHE A 328 -21.26 -1.55 -20.37
N LYS A 329 -22.09 -2.10 -21.27
CA LYS A 329 -23.49 -1.69 -21.48
C LYS A 329 -24.34 -1.64 -20.19
N PRO A 330 -24.15 -2.54 -19.19
CA PRO A 330 -24.89 -2.46 -17.92
C PRO A 330 -24.51 -1.29 -17.01
N LEU A 331 -23.44 -0.54 -17.31
CA LEU A 331 -23.01 0.58 -16.46
C LEU A 331 -24.00 1.75 -16.50
N GLU A 332 -24.20 2.35 -15.32
CA GLU A 332 -24.87 3.64 -15.19
C GLU A 332 -23.87 4.77 -15.47
N LEU A 333 -24.25 5.65 -16.39
CA LEU A 333 -23.50 6.85 -16.74
C LEU A 333 -24.00 8.03 -15.91
N TRP A 334 -23.11 8.95 -15.58
CA TRP A 334 -23.45 10.21 -14.96
C TRP A 334 -22.67 11.35 -15.63
N THR A 335 -23.12 12.60 -15.52
CA THR A 335 -22.38 13.75 -16.04
C THR A 335 -21.89 14.64 -14.92
N LYS A 336 -20.82 15.43 -15.15
CA LYS A 336 -20.34 16.42 -14.17
C LYS A 336 -21.41 17.43 -13.77
N TYR A 337 -22.42 17.65 -14.62
CA TYR A 337 -23.59 18.49 -14.37
C TYR A 337 -24.78 17.75 -13.73
N GLY A 338 -24.58 16.53 -13.21
CA GLY A 338 -25.57 15.83 -12.38
C GLY A 338 -26.65 15.03 -13.12
N MET A 339 -26.54 14.87 -14.44
CA MET A 339 -27.45 13.98 -15.18
C MET A 339 -27.06 12.52 -14.99
N ARG A 340 -28.04 11.62 -15.15
CA ARG A 340 -27.86 10.17 -15.13
C ARG A 340 -28.35 9.55 -16.43
N GLY A 341 -27.68 8.51 -16.87
CA GLY A 341 -27.98 7.87 -18.15
C GLY A 341 -27.50 6.43 -18.24
N LYS A 342 -27.77 5.84 -19.40
CA LYS A 342 -27.39 4.46 -19.73
C LYS A 342 -26.89 4.37 -21.17
N ILE A 343 -26.02 3.39 -21.40
CA ILE A 343 -25.56 3.02 -22.74
C ILE A 343 -26.71 2.27 -23.44
N LYS A 344 -27.03 2.68 -24.67
CA LYS A 344 -27.95 1.95 -25.55
C LYS A 344 -27.18 0.92 -26.36
N ASP A 345 -26.42 1.38 -27.35
CA ASP A 345 -25.72 0.52 -28.30
C ASP A 345 -24.43 1.18 -28.77
N ALA A 346 -23.49 0.35 -29.24
CA ALA A 346 -22.28 0.80 -29.92
C ALA A 346 -22.61 1.38 -31.30
N VAL A 347 -21.78 2.29 -31.78
CA VAL A 347 -21.89 2.94 -33.09
C VAL A 347 -20.52 2.93 -33.77
N GLY A 348 -20.46 2.35 -34.97
CA GLY A 348 -19.24 2.28 -35.77
C GLY A 348 -18.18 1.37 -35.15
N THR A 349 -16.95 1.54 -35.59
CA THR A 349 -15.79 0.70 -35.25
C THR A 349 -14.89 1.29 -34.17
N HIS A 350 -15.02 2.59 -33.86
CA HIS A 350 -14.11 3.32 -32.96
C HIS A 350 -14.66 3.52 -31.54
N GLY A 351 -15.46 2.58 -31.03
CA GLY A 351 -15.96 2.62 -29.64
C GLY A 351 -16.90 3.77 -29.31
N SER A 352 -17.47 4.45 -30.32
CA SER A 352 -18.52 5.44 -30.09
C SER A 352 -19.80 4.75 -29.66
N MET A 353 -20.61 5.42 -28.83
CA MET A 353 -21.81 4.81 -28.25
C MET A 353 -22.99 5.76 -28.19
N LYS A 354 -24.20 5.23 -28.41
CA LYS A 354 -25.45 5.94 -28.17
C LYS A 354 -25.81 5.82 -26.70
N CYS A 355 -26.07 6.95 -26.05
CA CYS A 355 -26.47 7.04 -24.66
C CYS A 355 -27.82 7.74 -24.55
N GLN A 356 -28.58 7.39 -23.52
CA GLN A 356 -29.81 8.08 -23.14
C GLN A 356 -29.70 8.56 -21.70
N PHE A 357 -30.01 9.82 -21.48
CA PHE A 357 -30.00 10.49 -20.19
C PHE A 357 -31.41 10.83 -19.72
N ASN A 358 -31.53 11.21 -18.46
CA ASN A 358 -32.77 11.70 -17.86
C ASN A 358 -33.10 13.16 -18.22
N GLY A 359 -32.12 13.95 -18.62
CA GLY A 359 -32.26 15.37 -18.99
C GLY A 359 -31.71 15.69 -20.37
N VAL A 360 -31.79 16.96 -20.78
CA VAL A 360 -31.22 17.46 -22.05
C VAL A 360 -29.71 17.64 -21.88
N ILE A 361 -28.94 16.89 -22.68
CA ILE A 361 -27.48 16.88 -22.60
C ILE A 361 -26.85 17.88 -23.57
N GLN A 362 -25.86 18.63 -23.09
CA GLN A 362 -25.12 19.63 -23.87
C GLN A 362 -23.79 19.06 -24.36
N GLN A 363 -23.24 19.61 -25.45
CA GLN A 363 -21.95 19.18 -25.98
C GLN A 363 -20.77 19.50 -25.04
N ARG A 364 -20.90 20.53 -24.20
CA ARG A 364 -19.89 20.88 -23.19
C ARG A 364 -19.85 19.94 -21.99
N ASP A 365 -20.81 19.03 -21.87
CA ASP A 365 -20.87 18.13 -20.72
C ASP A 365 -19.77 17.08 -20.81
N THR A 366 -19.29 16.59 -19.67
CA THR A 366 -18.44 15.39 -19.61
C THR A 366 -19.27 14.23 -19.09
N VAL A 367 -19.32 13.14 -19.85
CA VAL A 367 -19.97 11.90 -19.46
C VAL A 367 -18.96 11.03 -18.73
N CYS A 368 -19.36 10.47 -17.61
CA CYS A 368 -18.51 9.72 -16.70
C CYS A 368 -19.15 8.36 -16.40
N ALA A 369 -18.31 7.33 -16.25
CA ALA A 369 -18.70 6.02 -15.75
C ALA A 369 -17.83 5.67 -14.54
N SER A 370 -18.45 5.25 -13.43
CA SER A 370 -17.75 4.87 -12.21
C SER A 370 -17.57 3.36 -12.12
N LEU A 371 -16.33 2.92 -11.98
CA LEU A 371 -15.96 1.52 -11.82
C LEU A 371 -15.24 1.32 -10.47
N TYR A 372 -15.49 0.19 -9.82
CA TYR A 372 -14.97 -0.11 -8.49
C TYR A 372 -14.28 -1.46 -8.45
N LYS A 373 -13.17 -1.53 -7.72
CA LYS A 373 -12.54 -2.79 -7.32
C LYS A 373 -12.16 -2.79 -5.86
N ARG A 374 -12.21 -3.94 -5.20
CA ARG A 374 -11.69 -4.07 -3.84
C ARG A 374 -10.17 -4.05 -3.84
N VAL A 375 -9.59 -3.38 -2.84
CA VAL A 375 -8.15 -3.30 -2.65
C VAL A 375 -7.82 -3.76 -1.24
N PHE A 376 -6.78 -4.58 -1.14
CA PHE A 376 -6.28 -5.16 0.10
C PHE A 376 -4.91 -4.57 0.43
N PRO A 377 -4.55 -4.43 1.73
CA PRO A 377 -3.19 -4.10 2.14
C PRO A 377 -2.21 -5.16 1.63
N LYS A 378 -0.93 -4.84 1.61
CA LYS A 378 0.12 -5.78 1.21
C LYS A 378 1.04 -6.05 2.40
N PHE A 379 1.50 -7.28 2.52
CA PHE A 379 2.68 -7.57 3.33
C PHE A 379 3.89 -6.86 2.73
N LEU A 380 4.72 -6.30 3.61
CA LEU A 380 6.00 -5.70 3.25
C LEU A 380 7.13 -6.71 3.40
#